data_AF-A0A0K1F6L3-F1
#
_entry.id   AF-A0A0K1F6L3-F1
#
_cell.length_a   1.000
_cell.length_b   1.000
_cell.length_c   1.000
_cell.angle_alpha   90.00
_cell.angle_beta   90.00
_cell.angle_gamma   90.00
#
_symmetry.space_group_name_H-M   'P 1'
#
loop_
_entity.id
_entity.type
_entity.pdbx_description
1 polymer ?
#
loop_
_entity_poly.entity_id
_entity_poly.type
_entity_poly.pdbx_seq_one_letter_code
_entity_poly.pdbx_strand_id
1 'polypeptide(L)' 'MGRGRAKAKQTKVARELKYFSPDTDLSALERELHASSQHDSGQSRFAQDDDDDGYDDYDRWAAGGR' A
#
# COMPACT_ATOMS: atom_id res chain seq x y z
N MET A 1 10.14 36.66 2.67
CA MET A 1 8.87 36.67 1.90
C MET A 1 8.67 35.46 0.97
N GLY A 2 9.21 34.25 1.28
CA GLY A 2 9.12 33.08 0.36
C GLY A 2 8.25 31.91 0.84
N ARG A 3 7.90 31.85 2.14
CA ARG A 3 7.21 30.69 2.73
C ARG A 3 5.78 30.46 2.23
N GLY A 4 5.03 31.52 1.94
CA GLY A 4 3.63 31.40 1.47
C GLY A 4 3.50 30.66 0.13
N ARG A 5 4.44 30.91 -0.80
CA ARG A 5 4.47 30.24 -2.11
C ARG A 5 4.87 28.77 -2.00
N ALA A 6 5.87 28.47 -1.17
CA ALA A 6 6.29 27.10 -0.90
C ALA A 6 5.15 26.29 -0.25
N LYS A 7 4.48 26.87 0.76
CA LYS A 7 3.32 26.25 1.42
C LYS A 7 2.18 25.99 0.44
N ALA A 8 1.85 26.97 -0.41
CA ALA A 8 0.81 26.79 -1.43
C ALA A 8 1.15 25.67 -2.43
N LYS A 9 2.40 25.59 -2.90
CA LYS A 9 2.87 24.50 -3.78
C LYS A 9 2.77 23.14 -3.08
N GLN A 10 3.20 23.04 -1.83
CA GLN A 10 3.12 21.80 -1.06
C GLN A 10 1.68 21.36 -0.82
N THR A 11 0.78 22.27 -0.46
CA THR A 11 -0.65 21.94 -0.29
C THR A 11 -1.29 21.47 -1.59
N LYS A 12 -0.91 22.04 -2.74
CA LYS A 12 -1.37 21.58 -4.05
C LYS A 12 -0.91 20.15 -4.33
N VAL A 13 0.39 19.89 -4.20
CA VAL A 13 0.97 18.55 -4.41
C VAL A 13 0.37 17.53 -3.44
N ALA A 14 0.22 17.88 -2.16
CA ALA A 14 -0.39 16.99 -1.17
C ALA A 14 -1.85 16.66 -1.51
N ARG A 15 -2.62 17.63 -2.04
CA ARG A 15 -3.99 17.39 -2.50
C ARG A 15 -4.01 16.49 -3.73
N GLU A 16 -3.15 16.75 -4.70
CA GLU A 16 -2.98 15.88 -5.85
C GLU A 16 -2.70 14.44 -5.39
N LEU A 17 -1.71 14.23 -4.52
CA LEU A 17 -1.39 12.89 -3.98
C LEU A 17 -2.54 12.26 -3.19
N LYS A 18 -3.25 13.03 -2.36
CA LYS A 18 -4.34 12.52 -1.51
C LYS A 18 -5.55 12.06 -2.32
N TYR A 19 -5.86 12.78 -3.40
CA TYR A 19 -7.04 12.54 -4.22
C TYR A 19 -6.69 12.00 -5.62
N PHE A 20 -5.45 11.58 -5.83
CA PHE A 20 -5.03 10.91 -7.04
C PHE A 20 -5.59 9.48 -7.02
N SER A 21 -6.56 9.25 -7.89
CA SER A 21 -6.95 7.90 -8.28
C SER A 21 -6.14 7.55 -9.52
N PRO A 22 -5.23 6.57 -9.48
CA PRO A 22 -4.60 6.09 -10.70
C PRO A 22 -5.67 5.49 -11.62
N ASP A 23 -5.54 5.74 -12.93
CA ASP A 23 -6.32 5.02 -13.93
C ASP A 23 -5.78 3.60 -14.01
N THR A 24 -6.49 2.66 -13.39
CA THR A 24 -6.11 1.25 -13.42
C THR A 24 -6.70 0.57 -14.65
N ASP A 25 -5.87 -0.12 -15.42
CA ASP A 25 -6.34 -0.97 -16.51
C ASP A 25 -6.96 -2.25 -15.95
N LEU A 26 -8.28 -2.22 -15.73
CA LEU A 26 -9.04 -3.35 -15.21
C LEU A 26 -8.94 -4.58 -16.13
N SER A 27 -8.76 -4.38 -17.45
CA SER A 27 -8.65 -5.49 -18.41
C SER A 27 -7.33 -6.24 -18.30
N ALA A 28 -6.25 -5.57 -17.90
CA ALA A 28 -4.99 -6.20 -17.58
C ALA A 28 -5.09 -7.02 -16.28
N LEU A 29 -5.73 -6.46 -15.25
CA LEU A 29 -5.94 -7.12 -13.96
C LEU A 29 -6.78 -8.39 -14.08
N GLU A 30 -7.88 -8.34 -14.83
CA GLU A 30 -8.75 -9.51 -15.06
C GLU A 30 -8.00 -10.66 -15.74
N ARG A 31 -7.13 -10.35 -16.72
CA ARG A 31 -6.30 -11.36 -17.39
C ARG A 31 -5.30 -12.01 -16.45
N GLU A 32 -4.67 -11.24 -15.56
CA GLU A 32 -3.73 -11.77 -14.57
C GLU A 32 -4.41 -12.67 -13.54
N LEU A 33 -5.59 -12.27 -13.04
CA LEU A 33 -6.40 -13.08 -12.12
C LEU A 33 -6.86 -14.40 -12.74
N HIS A 34 -7.34 -14.37 -13.99
CA HIS A 34 -7.72 -15.60 -14.68
C HIS A 34 -6.51 -16.48 -15.01
N ALA A 35 -5.37 -15.89 -15.37
CA ALA A 35 -4.15 -16.63 -15.63
C ALA A 35 -3.57 -17.29 -14.36
N SER A 36 -3.63 -16.60 -13.21
CA SER A 36 -3.17 -17.13 -11.92
C SER A 36 -4.09 -18.22 -11.38
N SER A 37 -5.42 -18.10 -11.52
CA SER A 37 -6.36 -19.18 -11.17
C SER A 37 -6.13 -20.48 -11.97
N GLN A 38 -5.61 -20.39 -13.20
CA GLN A 38 -5.26 -21.58 -13.98
C GLN A 38 -3.94 -22.22 -13.51
N HIS A 39 -3.05 -21.43 -12.90
CA HIS A 39 -1.69 -21.83 -12.48
C HIS A 39 -1.59 -22.22 -10.98
N ASP A 40 -2.65 -21.98 -10.19
CA ASP A 40 -2.70 -22.28 -8.74
C ASP A 40 -3.14 -23.71 -8.40
N SER A 41 -3.36 -24.58 -9.39
CA SER A 41 -3.60 -26.02 -9.12
C SER A 41 -2.38 -26.76 -8.54
N GLY A 42 -1.30 -26.07 -8.14
CA GLY A 42 -0.03 -26.66 -7.73
C GLY A 42 0.79 -25.98 -6.63
N GLN A 43 0.32 -24.93 -5.93
CA GLN A 43 1.14 -24.27 -4.89
C GLN A 43 0.48 -24.22 -3.51
N SER A 44 0.25 -25.40 -2.92
CA SER A 44 0.12 -25.56 -1.46
C SER A 44 1.48 -25.36 -0.77
N ARG A 45 2.01 -24.13 -0.65
CA ARG A 45 3.30 -23.91 0.07
C ARG A 45 3.45 -22.58 0.81
N PHE A 46 2.37 -22.00 1.33
CA PHE A 46 2.51 -21.03 2.41
C PHE A 46 1.82 -21.60 3.63
N ALA A 47 2.52 -22.57 4.22
CA ALA A 47 2.31 -22.93 5.61
C ALA A 47 2.43 -21.63 6.42
N GLN A 48 1.33 -21.28 7.06
CA GLN A 48 1.25 -20.69 8.39
C GLN A 48 2.62 -20.59 9.09
N ASP A 49 3.33 -19.49 8.87
CA ASP A 49 4.22 -18.93 9.86
C ASP A 49 3.38 -17.85 10.55
N ASP A 50 2.96 -18.18 11.76
CA ASP A 50 2.42 -17.25 12.75
C ASP A 50 3.60 -16.32 13.14
N ASP A 51 3.84 -15.30 12.32
CA ASP A 51 4.72 -14.17 12.65
C ASP A 51 3.98 -13.28 13.67
N ASP A 52 4.02 -13.72 14.94
CA ASP A 52 3.64 -12.98 16.16
C ASP A 52 4.64 -11.84 16.48
N ASP A 53 5.30 -11.26 15.47
CA ASP A 53 6.33 -10.23 15.63
C ASP A 53 5.91 -8.86 15.04
N GLY A 54 4.94 -8.84 14.13
CA GLY A 54 4.47 -7.61 13.47
C GLY A 54 3.54 -6.75 14.34
N TYR A 55 2.83 -7.36 15.30
CA TYR A 55 1.95 -6.63 16.21
C TYR A 55 2.74 -5.91 17.31
N ASP A 56 3.85 -6.49 17.76
CA ASP A 56 4.71 -5.95 18.82
C ASP A 56 5.38 -4.62 18.41
N ASP A 57 5.83 -4.47 17.17
CA ASP A 57 6.43 -3.21 16.69
C ASP A 57 5.38 -2.09 16.58
N TYR A 58 4.16 -2.45 16.16
CA TYR A 58 3.04 -1.53 16.07
C TYR A 58 2.58 -1.06 17.46
N ASP A 59 2.50 -1.98 18.41
CA ASP A 59 2.14 -1.68 19.81
C ASP A 59 3.25 -0.88 20.50
N ARG A 60 4.53 -1.16 20.23
CA ARG A 60 5.67 -0.38 20.75
C ARG A 60 5.67 1.06 20.23
N TRP A 61 5.34 1.26 18.97
CA TRP A 61 5.24 2.58 18.35
C TRP A 61 4.01 3.34 18.87
N ALA A 62 2.86 2.66 18.99
CA ALA A 62 1.62 3.22 19.53
C ALA A 62 1.73 3.58 21.03
N ALA A 63 2.50 2.81 21.80
CA ALA A 63 2.78 3.07 23.22
C ALA A 63 3.81 4.19 23.44
N GLY A 64 4.34 4.80 22.38
CA GLY A 64 5.26 5.94 22.47
C GLY A 64 6.64 5.59 23.03
N GLY A 65 7.10 4.35 22.81
CA GLY A 65 8.42 3.90 23.24
C GLY A 65 9.54 4.77 22.66
N ARG A 66 10.35 5.37 23.54
CA ARG A 66 11.61 6.03 23.20
C ARG A 66 12.79 5.07 23.36
#